data_AF-D5BJD0-F1
#
_entry.id   AF-D5BJD0-F1
#
_cell.length_a   1.000
_cell.length_b   1.000
_cell.length_c   1.000
_cell.angle_alpha   90.00
_cell.angle_beta   90.00
_cell.angle_gamma   90.00
#
_symmetry.space_group_name_H-M   'P 1'
#
loop_
_entity.id
_entity.type
_entity.pdbx_description
1 polymer ?
#
loop_
_entity_poly.entity_id
_entity_poly.type
_entity_poly.pdbx_seq_one_letter_code
_entity_poly.pdbx_strand_id
1 'polypeptide(L)'
;MLKKRLKHIIIILILLSPVFMFLAWFFTPKTKMVAAIIDKTVLTTEGQEHISLDWVLNYKKYTKTSTKFYKRSEDYFGFFPKENEQFDLRGLERFPSNKIEQLSNDADLVYFTDTYGIYTNEWYEQNNQTERSGIVYGGLKENDMEFLQKMKDKNKLIITEFNTFGSPTAYDIRRKFEHTFGLQWTGWTGRYFDNLDTLTNKELPRWLIKNYLNQHGNKWPFKKSGVAFVNENDQVTILEDSIHLEREIPQIISNAYGKKRFSLPDEIKYPFWFDIVQNNSAINKTAANYKLYTTEKGSRELKKYGIPTSFPAVTYHLDSDYEFYYFSGDFCDNPITMGTSYFKGIGIFKRFFYNDRDKTERASFFWKFYRPMLQKILEDYEKKISTKNNES
;
A
#
# COMPACT_ATOMS: atom_id res chain seq x y z
N MET A 1 34.83 -24.50 34.46
CA MET A 1 34.28 -25.34 33.37
C MET A 1 32.81 -25.09 33.07
N LEU A 2 31.93 -24.98 34.08
CA LEU A 2 30.48 -24.75 33.89
C LEU A 2 30.16 -23.51 33.03
N LYS A 3 30.79 -22.36 33.33
CA LYS A 3 30.62 -21.10 32.56
C LYS A 3 30.99 -21.23 31.08
N LYS A 4 32.03 -22.01 30.75
CA LYS A 4 32.43 -22.28 29.36
C LYS A 4 31.38 -23.15 28.67
N ARG A 5 30.89 -24.23 29.29
CA ARG A 5 29.83 -25.09 28.74
C ARG A 5 28.52 -24.32 28.50
N LEU A 6 28.14 -23.45 29.44
CA LEU A 6 26.97 -22.59 29.30
C LEU A 6 27.08 -21.64 28.10
N LYS A 7 28.25 -21.03 27.87
CA LYS A 7 28.50 -20.18 26.70
C LYS A 7 28.32 -20.95 25.38
N HIS A 8 28.82 -22.19 25.30
CA HIS A 8 28.66 -23.02 24.09
C HIS A 8 27.19 -23.38 23.85
N ILE A 9 26.45 -23.72 24.91
CA ILE A 9 25.01 -24.00 24.81
C ILE A 9 24.24 -22.78 24.30
N ILE A 10 24.52 -21.59 24.83
CA ILE A 10 23.86 -20.34 24.37
C ILE A 10 24.16 -20.08 22.89
N ILE A 11 25.41 -20.26 22.45
CA ILE A 11 25.78 -20.09 21.04
C ILE A 11 25.03 -21.08 20.15
N ILE A 12 24.96 -22.35 20.55
CA ILE A 12 24.22 -23.39 19.81
C ILE A 12 22.73 -23.01 19.71
N LEU A 13 22.11 -22.55 20.80
CA LEU A 13 20.71 -22.13 20.80
C LEU A 13 20.46 -20.94 19.86
N ILE A 14 21.38 -19.98 19.81
CA ILE A 14 21.29 -18.84 18.87
C ILE A 14 21.40 -19.33 17.42
N LEU A 15 22.36 -20.20 17.12
CA LEU A 15 22.55 -20.77 15.78
C LEU A 15 21.36 -21.62 15.33
N LEU A 16 20.70 -22.32 16.25
CA LEU A 16 19.50 -23.12 15.96
C LEU A 16 18.20 -22.30 15.96
N SER A 17 18.23 -21.03 16.35
CA SER A 17 17.03 -20.20 16.42
C SER A 17 16.25 -20.12 15.10
N PRO A 18 16.87 -19.99 13.90
CA PRO A 18 16.11 -19.99 12.65
C PRO A 18 15.37 -21.32 12.41
N VAL A 19 15.99 -22.45 12.80
CA VAL A 19 15.37 -23.78 12.68
C VAL A 19 14.13 -23.87 13.58
N PHE A 20 14.23 -23.44 14.84
CA PHE A 20 13.08 -23.45 15.75
C PHE A 20 11.96 -22.51 15.29
N MET A 21 12.29 -21.33 14.76
CA MET A 21 11.32 -20.38 14.22
C MET A 21 10.60 -20.94 12.99
N PHE A 22 11.34 -21.62 12.11
CA PHE A 22 10.78 -22.31 10.95
C PHE A 22 9.86 -23.46 11.38
N LEU A 23 10.31 -24.33 12.30
CA LEU A 23 9.49 -25.43 12.81
C LEU A 23 8.23 -24.91 13.51
N ALA A 24 8.34 -23.83 14.30
CA ALA A 24 7.19 -23.21 14.94
C ALA A 24 6.18 -22.65 13.92
N TRP A 25 6.64 -22.09 12.80
CA TRP A 25 5.77 -21.71 11.69
C TRP A 25 5.17 -22.95 10.99
N PHE A 26 6.00 -23.96 10.72
CA PHE A 26 5.60 -25.20 10.04
C PHE A 26 4.45 -25.90 10.78
N PHE A 27 4.56 -26.03 12.11
CA PHE A 27 3.54 -26.65 12.96
C PHE A 27 2.39 -25.71 13.36
N THR A 28 2.44 -24.42 13.01
CA THR A 28 1.27 -23.54 13.21
C THR A 28 0.14 -24.01 12.29
N PRO A 29 -1.10 -24.18 12.78
CA PRO A 29 -2.23 -24.55 11.93
C PRO A 29 -2.48 -23.55 10.80
N LYS A 30 -3.09 -24.01 9.71
CA LYS A 30 -3.56 -23.14 8.62
C LYS A 30 -4.95 -22.64 9.00
N THR A 31 -5.24 -21.37 8.71
CA THR A 31 -6.58 -20.79 8.85
C THR A 31 -7.13 -20.52 7.46
N LYS A 32 -8.26 -21.13 7.09
CA LYS A 32 -8.96 -20.76 5.86
C LYS A 32 -9.52 -19.34 6.03
N MET A 33 -9.03 -18.41 5.23
CA MET A 33 -9.52 -17.05 5.16
C MET A 33 -9.33 -16.57 3.72
N VAL A 34 -10.43 -16.51 2.98
CA VAL A 34 -10.43 -16.28 1.54
C VAL A 34 -10.40 -14.78 1.25
N ALA A 35 -9.21 -14.23 1.06
CA ALA A 35 -9.00 -12.93 0.45
C ALA A 35 -9.24 -12.96 -1.07
N ALA A 36 -10.09 -12.06 -1.55
CA ALA A 36 -10.11 -11.62 -2.94
C ALA A 36 -9.13 -10.44 -3.09
N ILE A 37 -8.04 -10.65 -3.84
CA ILE A 37 -6.99 -9.64 -4.06
C ILE A 37 -7.19 -9.05 -5.45
N ILE A 38 -7.30 -7.72 -5.56
CA ILE A 38 -7.44 -7.01 -6.83
C ILE A 38 -6.18 -6.18 -7.04
N ASP A 39 -5.48 -6.45 -8.14
CA ASP A 39 -4.25 -5.77 -8.53
C ASP A 39 -4.19 -5.64 -10.05
N LYS A 40 -4.26 -4.41 -10.54
CA LYS A 40 -4.29 -4.11 -11.99
C LYS A 40 -2.95 -3.59 -12.53
N THR A 41 -1.93 -3.47 -11.68
CA THR A 41 -0.64 -2.81 -12.01
C THR A 41 0.53 -3.80 -12.06
N VAL A 42 0.28 -5.11 -12.01
CA VAL A 42 1.34 -6.13 -12.04
C VAL A 42 2.08 -6.16 -13.39
N LEU A 43 3.25 -5.51 -13.44
CA LEU A 43 4.12 -5.48 -14.63
C LEU A 43 4.98 -6.74 -14.82
N THR A 44 5.30 -7.46 -13.74
CA THR A 44 6.15 -8.66 -13.76
C THR A 44 5.55 -9.81 -12.95
N THR A 45 6.00 -11.04 -13.20
CA THR A 45 5.56 -12.21 -12.44
C THR A 45 5.99 -12.19 -10.97
N GLU A 46 6.84 -11.23 -10.57
CA GLU A 46 7.27 -11.04 -9.18
C GLU A 46 6.18 -10.42 -8.28
N GLY A 47 5.14 -9.81 -8.86
CA GLY A 47 3.96 -9.28 -8.15
C GLY A 47 4.30 -8.28 -7.04
N GLN A 48 5.22 -7.36 -7.32
CA GLN A 48 5.78 -6.44 -6.32
C GLN A 48 4.70 -5.61 -5.60
N GLU A 49 3.66 -5.17 -6.32
CA GLU A 49 2.58 -4.33 -5.80
C GLU A 49 1.77 -4.96 -4.64
N HIS A 50 1.76 -6.29 -4.50
CA HIS A 50 1.05 -6.98 -3.42
C HIS A 50 1.96 -7.91 -2.58
N ILE A 51 3.29 -7.75 -2.68
CA ILE A 51 4.27 -8.57 -1.95
C ILE A 51 4.05 -8.58 -0.44
N SER A 52 3.74 -7.41 0.14
CA SER A 52 3.64 -7.26 1.58
C SER A 52 2.38 -7.92 2.13
N LEU A 53 1.29 -7.89 1.37
CA LEU A 53 0.06 -8.61 1.70
C LEU A 53 0.33 -10.11 1.75
N ASP A 54 0.89 -10.67 0.68
CA ASP A 54 1.22 -12.10 0.60
C ASP A 54 2.18 -12.55 1.70
N TRP A 55 3.16 -11.71 2.04
CA TRP A 55 4.06 -11.97 3.15
C TRP A 55 3.26 -12.19 4.44
N VAL A 56 2.29 -11.31 4.74
CA VAL A 56 1.45 -11.41 5.94
C VAL A 56 0.54 -12.63 5.89
N LEU A 57 -0.09 -12.90 4.74
CA LEU A 57 -0.93 -14.08 4.54
C LEU A 57 -0.14 -15.37 4.78
N ASN A 58 1.07 -15.50 4.23
CA ASN A 58 1.91 -16.67 4.45
C ASN A 58 2.41 -16.77 5.90
N TYR A 59 2.87 -15.66 6.48
CA TYR A 59 3.36 -15.62 7.86
C TYR A 59 2.29 -16.04 8.87
N LYS A 60 1.04 -15.63 8.63
CA LYS A 60 -0.12 -15.99 9.45
C LYS A 60 -0.79 -17.30 9.06
N LYS A 61 -0.36 -17.90 7.96
CA LYS A 61 -0.89 -19.14 7.37
C LYS A 61 -2.38 -19.05 7.02
N TYR A 62 -2.77 -17.89 6.47
CA TYR A 62 -4.08 -17.69 5.85
C TYR A 62 -4.10 -18.33 4.46
N THR A 63 -5.16 -19.11 4.18
CA THR A 63 -5.23 -19.96 2.99
C THR A 63 -6.56 -19.83 2.24
N LYS A 64 -6.49 -19.97 0.90
CA LYS A 64 -7.66 -19.93 -0.02
C LYS A 64 -8.59 -21.13 0.17
N THR A 65 -8.02 -22.26 0.58
CA THR A 65 -8.74 -23.49 0.91
C THR A 65 -8.27 -23.98 2.27
N SER A 66 -8.74 -25.13 2.74
CA SER A 66 -8.20 -25.76 3.96
C SER A 66 -6.70 -26.09 3.87
N THR A 67 -6.11 -26.13 2.66
CA THR A 67 -4.74 -26.60 2.46
C THR A 67 -3.84 -25.69 1.62
N LYS A 68 -4.39 -24.89 0.70
CA LYS A 68 -3.62 -24.15 -0.32
C LYS A 68 -3.34 -22.71 0.11
N PHE A 69 -2.06 -22.35 0.18
CA PHE A 69 -1.60 -20.97 0.34
C PHE A 69 -1.87 -20.12 -0.89
N TYR A 70 -1.77 -18.80 -0.70
CA TYR A 70 -1.73 -17.82 -1.77
C TYR A 70 -0.41 -17.90 -2.52
N LYS A 71 -0.51 -17.77 -3.83
CA LYS A 71 0.57 -17.66 -4.80
C LYS A 71 0.43 -16.30 -5.46
N ARG A 72 1.37 -15.43 -5.14
CA ARG A 72 1.46 -14.07 -5.67
C ARG A 72 1.23 -13.95 -7.18
N SER A 73 1.93 -14.76 -7.96
CA SER A 73 1.88 -14.69 -9.43
C SER A 73 0.55 -15.18 -10.02
N GLU A 74 -0.36 -15.74 -9.23
CA GLU A 74 -1.57 -16.42 -9.71
C GLU A 74 -2.87 -15.92 -9.05
N ASP A 75 -2.82 -15.52 -7.77
CA ASP A 75 -3.99 -15.41 -6.90
C ASP A 75 -4.48 -13.97 -6.69
N TYR A 76 -4.66 -13.25 -7.79
CA TYR A 76 -5.26 -11.93 -7.82
C TYR A 76 -6.16 -11.75 -9.06
N PHE A 77 -6.98 -10.71 -9.06
CA PHE A 77 -7.77 -10.29 -10.20
C PHE A 77 -7.17 -9.03 -10.82
N GLY A 78 -6.83 -9.07 -12.11
CA GLY A 78 -6.33 -7.91 -12.84
C GLY A 78 -5.44 -8.29 -14.02
N PHE A 79 -4.26 -7.69 -14.13
CA PHE A 79 -3.37 -7.84 -15.29
C PHE A 79 -2.32 -8.93 -15.08
N PHE A 80 -2.20 -9.89 -16.00
CA PHE A 80 -1.24 -10.99 -15.90
C PHE A 80 -0.22 -10.92 -17.05
N PRO A 81 1.03 -10.49 -16.77
CA PRO A 81 2.06 -10.38 -17.78
C PRO A 81 2.52 -11.77 -18.26
N LYS A 82 2.81 -11.90 -19.55
CA LYS A 82 3.42 -13.08 -20.19
C LYS A 82 4.66 -12.67 -20.99
N GLU A 83 5.39 -13.68 -21.47
CA GLU A 83 6.51 -13.49 -22.38
C GLU A 83 6.09 -12.81 -23.70
N ASN A 84 7.04 -12.15 -24.36
CA ASN A 84 6.86 -11.48 -25.64
C ASN A 84 5.72 -10.43 -25.64
N GLU A 85 5.61 -9.64 -24.56
CA GLU A 85 4.66 -8.54 -24.42
C GLU A 85 3.18 -8.99 -24.56
N GLN A 86 2.90 -10.26 -24.32
CA GLN A 86 1.55 -10.82 -24.25
C GLN A 86 1.00 -10.73 -22.82
N PHE A 87 -0.32 -10.67 -22.65
CA PHE A 87 -0.93 -10.66 -21.31
C PHE A 87 -2.29 -11.34 -21.28
N ASP A 88 -2.71 -11.79 -20.10
CA ASP A 88 -4.10 -12.13 -19.83
C ASP A 88 -4.73 -11.04 -18.95
N LEU A 89 -5.96 -10.63 -19.28
CA LEU A 89 -6.79 -9.86 -18.36
C LEU A 89 -7.66 -10.81 -17.57
N ARG A 90 -7.55 -10.79 -16.25
CA ARG A 90 -8.35 -11.60 -15.31
C ARG A 90 -8.98 -10.73 -14.24
N GLY A 91 -9.34 -9.49 -14.58
CA GLY A 91 -10.08 -8.60 -13.70
C GLY A 91 -11.56 -8.92 -13.60
N LEU A 92 -12.23 -8.26 -12.65
CA LEU A 92 -13.64 -8.45 -12.35
C LEU A 92 -14.57 -7.90 -13.44
N GLU A 93 -14.08 -7.01 -14.32
CA GLU A 93 -14.83 -6.50 -15.46
C GLU A 93 -15.30 -7.60 -16.44
N ARG A 94 -14.71 -8.80 -16.36
CA ARG A 94 -15.09 -9.96 -17.16
C ARG A 94 -16.22 -10.77 -16.54
N PHE A 95 -16.57 -10.52 -15.29
CA PHE A 95 -17.52 -11.34 -14.54
C PHE A 95 -18.94 -10.80 -14.69
N PRO A 96 -19.92 -11.63 -15.09
CA PRO A 96 -21.32 -11.25 -14.96
C PRO A 96 -21.70 -11.08 -13.48
N SER A 97 -22.75 -10.31 -13.19
CA SER A 97 -23.17 -9.97 -11.82
C SER A 97 -23.43 -11.20 -10.93
N ASN A 98 -23.89 -12.33 -11.48
CA ASN A 98 -24.05 -13.57 -10.70
C ASN A 98 -22.70 -14.16 -10.23
N LYS A 99 -21.61 -13.96 -10.99
CA LYS A 99 -20.26 -14.34 -10.60
C LYS A 99 -19.66 -13.37 -9.59
N ILE A 100 -19.98 -12.08 -9.69
CA ILE A 100 -19.64 -11.10 -8.66
C ILE A 100 -20.36 -11.42 -7.34
N GLU A 101 -21.64 -11.80 -7.40
CA GLU A 101 -22.38 -12.28 -6.23
C GLU A 101 -21.75 -13.53 -5.63
N GLN A 102 -21.44 -14.54 -6.45
CA GLN A 102 -20.76 -15.75 -6.00
C GLN A 102 -19.43 -15.42 -5.30
N LEU A 103 -18.59 -14.60 -5.92
CA LEU A 103 -17.32 -14.17 -5.32
C LEU A 103 -17.52 -13.47 -3.98
N SER A 104 -18.55 -12.62 -3.86
CA SER A 104 -18.87 -11.94 -2.59
C SER A 104 -19.38 -12.88 -1.49
N ASN A 105 -19.90 -14.05 -1.85
CA ASN A 105 -20.26 -15.10 -0.90
C ASN A 105 -19.04 -15.90 -0.48
N ASP A 106 -18.18 -16.26 -1.45
CA ASP A 106 -17.01 -17.12 -1.26
C ASP A 106 -15.84 -16.42 -0.54
N ALA A 107 -15.61 -15.14 -0.81
CA ALA A 107 -14.52 -14.36 -0.22
C ALA A 107 -14.86 -13.91 1.19
N ASP A 108 -13.97 -14.12 2.16
CA ASP A 108 -14.11 -13.61 3.52
C ASP A 108 -13.74 -12.12 3.59
N LEU A 109 -12.76 -11.67 2.79
CA LEU A 109 -12.33 -10.28 2.73
C LEU A 109 -11.95 -9.88 1.31
N VAL A 110 -11.87 -8.58 1.07
CA VAL A 110 -11.34 -8.01 -0.16
C VAL A 110 -10.19 -7.05 0.11
N TYR A 111 -9.14 -7.10 -0.72
CA TYR A 111 -8.03 -6.16 -0.72
C TYR A 111 -7.80 -5.64 -2.14
N PHE A 112 -8.03 -4.33 -2.37
CA PHE A 112 -7.57 -3.63 -3.57
C PHE A 112 -6.20 -3.04 -3.31
N THR A 113 -5.15 -3.62 -3.91
CA THR A 113 -3.76 -3.21 -3.69
C THR A 113 -3.37 -2.09 -4.65
N ASP A 114 -3.67 -2.23 -5.94
CA ASP A 114 -3.48 -1.16 -6.88
C ASP A 114 -4.46 -1.28 -8.06
N THR A 115 -5.04 -0.15 -8.47
CA THR A 115 -5.86 -0.07 -9.67
C THR A 115 -5.33 0.91 -10.71
N TYR A 116 -4.16 1.53 -10.51
CA TYR A 116 -3.56 2.47 -11.45
C TYR A 116 -3.51 1.90 -12.87
N GLY A 117 -3.01 0.66 -13.00
CA GLY A 117 -2.99 -0.02 -14.27
C GLY A 117 -1.66 0.01 -14.99
N ILE A 118 -1.69 -0.45 -16.24
CA ILE A 118 -0.54 -0.61 -17.12
C ILE A 118 -0.65 0.39 -18.27
N TYR A 119 0.43 1.13 -18.53
CA TYR A 119 0.52 2.07 -19.63
C TYR A 119 1.30 1.48 -20.83
N THR A 120 1.01 1.97 -22.02
CA THR A 120 1.57 1.46 -23.30
C THR A 120 3.09 1.50 -23.30
N ASN A 121 3.71 2.56 -22.79
CA ASN A 121 5.16 2.68 -22.72
C ASN A 121 5.80 1.78 -21.65
N GLU A 122 5.11 1.53 -20.55
CA GLU A 122 5.57 0.59 -19.53
C GLU A 122 5.56 -0.85 -20.08
N TRP A 123 4.60 -1.16 -20.93
CA TRP A 123 4.40 -2.51 -21.48
C TRP A 123 5.16 -2.78 -22.78
N TYR A 124 5.03 -1.91 -23.79
CA TYR A 124 5.57 -2.09 -25.15
C TYR A 124 6.85 -1.28 -25.43
N GLU A 125 7.16 -0.26 -24.62
CA GLU A 125 8.31 0.62 -24.85
C GLU A 125 9.22 0.70 -23.62
N GLN A 126 9.76 -0.45 -23.20
CA GLN A 126 10.57 -0.60 -21.98
C GLN A 126 11.72 0.42 -21.84
N ASN A 127 12.15 1.09 -22.92
CA ASN A 127 13.17 2.14 -22.94
C ASN A 127 12.64 3.58 -22.67
N ASN A 128 11.32 3.80 -22.59
CA ASN A 128 10.65 5.12 -22.46
C ASN A 128 9.67 5.20 -21.27
N GLN A 129 9.91 4.43 -20.20
CA GLN A 129 9.04 4.35 -19.01
C GLN A 129 8.79 5.70 -18.28
N THR A 130 9.57 6.75 -18.58
CA THR A 130 9.47 8.05 -17.90
C THR A 130 8.53 9.06 -18.58
N GLU A 131 7.91 8.69 -19.71
CA GLU A 131 6.91 9.50 -20.41
C GLU A 131 5.48 9.02 -20.12
N ARG A 132 4.46 9.80 -20.49
CA ARG A 132 3.07 9.34 -20.41
C ARG A 132 2.69 8.67 -21.72
N SER A 133 1.88 7.62 -21.64
CA SER A 133 1.32 6.95 -22.81
C SER A 133 -0.17 6.62 -22.61
N GLY A 134 -0.79 5.97 -23.59
CA GLY A 134 -2.18 5.48 -23.45
C GLY A 134 -2.26 4.33 -22.45
N ILE A 135 -3.35 4.25 -21.69
CA ILE A 135 -3.61 3.13 -20.78
C ILE A 135 -3.94 1.85 -21.57
N VAL A 136 -3.33 0.73 -21.18
CA VAL A 136 -3.62 -0.62 -21.69
C VAL A 136 -4.75 -1.24 -20.87
N TYR A 137 -4.62 -1.17 -19.53
CA TYR A 137 -5.58 -1.72 -18.58
C TYR A 137 -5.46 -0.97 -17.26
N GLY A 138 -6.55 -0.81 -16.51
CA GLY A 138 -6.51 -0.14 -15.20
C GLY A 138 -7.78 0.63 -14.87
N GLY A 139 -7.73 1.36 -13.77
CA GLY A 139 -8.83 2.05 -13.11
C GLY A 139 -9.83 1.10 -12.44
N LEU A 140 -10.50 1.60 -11.42
CA LEU A 140 -11.68 0.97 -10.86
C LEU A 140 -12.79 0.92 -11.91
N LYS A 141 -13.45 -0.23 -12.05
CA LYS A 141 -14.55 -0.47 -12.99
C LYS A 141 -15.86 -0.67 -12.23
N GLU A 142 -16.97 -0.65 -12.97
CA GLU A 142 -18.30 -0.83 -12.38
C GLU A 142 -18.46 -2.18 -11.66
N ASN A 143 -17.89 -3.26 -12.19
CA ASN A 143 -17.90 -4.58 -11.56
C ASN A 143 -17.09 -4.61 -10.26
N ASP A 144 -16.01 -3.84 -10.17
CA ASP A 144 -15.25 -3.69 -8.91
C ASP A 144 -16.10 -2.98 -7.86
N MET A 145 -16.82 -1.93 -8.26
CA MET A 145 -17.75 -1.23 -7.37
C MET A 145 -18.94 -2.09 -6.97
N GLU A 146 -19.48 -2.90 -7.88
CA GLU A 146 -20.52 -3.88 -7.57
C GLU A 146 -20.01 -4.86 -6.50
N PHE A 147 -18.80 -5.38 -6.69
CA PHE A 147 -18.18 -6.29 -5.72
C PHE A 147 -17.96 -5.64 -4.35
N LEU A 148 -17.39 -4.43 -4.31
CA LEU A 148 -17.18 -3.65 -3.08
C LEU A 148 -18.50 -3.38 -2.34
N GLN A 149 -19.57 -3.02 -3.06
CA GLN A 149 -20.89 -2.82 -2.47
C GLN A 149 -21.42 -4.11 -1.85
N LYS A 150 -21.31 -5.25 -2.54
CA LYS A 150 -21.73 -6.54 -1.98
C LYS A 150 -20.92 -6.96 -0.76
N MET A 151 -19.62 -6.70 -0.74
CA MET A 151 -18.79 -6.97 0.44
C MET A 151 -19.21 -6.10 1.63
N LYS A 152 -19.55 -4.83 1.37
CA LYS A 152 -20.07 -3.89 2.37
C LYS A 152 -21.41 -4.35 2.92
N ASP A 153 -22.36 -4.67 2.05
CA ASP A 153 -23.71 -5.13 2.42
C ASP A 153 -23.69 -6.42 3.25
N LYS A 154 -22.68 -7.28 3.02
CA LYS A 154 -22.46 -8.53 3.76
C LYS A 154 -21.63 -8.35 5.05
N ASN A 155 -21.26 -7.12 5.41
CA ASN A 155 -20.41 -6.79 6.56
C ASN A 155 -19.10 -7.61 6.60
N LYS A 156 -18.49 -7.74 5.42
CA LYS A 156 -17.17 -8.36 5.25
C LYS A 156 -16.08 -7.31 5.28
N LEU A 157 -14.85 -7.74 5.59
CA LEU A 157 -13.71 -6.84 5.67
C LEU A 157 -13.31 -6.32 4.28
N ILE A 158 -13.23 -5.00 4.17
CA ILE A 158 -12.77 -4.30 2.97
C ILE A 158 -11.49 -3.53 3.30
N ILE A 159 -10.42 -3.80 2.55
CA ILE A 159 -9.18 -3.03 2.59
C ILE A 159 -8.90 -2.49 1.20
N THR A 160 -8.53 -1.22 1.11
CA THR A 160 -8.20 -0.54 -0.13
C THR A 160 -6.99 0.36 0.12
N GLU A 161 -6.17 0.62 -0.88
CA GLU A 161 -5.04 1.53 -0.73
C GLU A 161 -4.89 2.52 -1.88
N PHE A 162 -3.80 3.28 -1.85
CA PHE A 162 -3.39 4.25 -2.85
C PHE A 162 -3.66 3.76 -4.28
N ASN A 163 -4.02 4.68 -5.18
CA ASN A 163 -4.39 4.37 -6.56
C ASN A 163 -5.60 3.41 -6.76
N THR A 164 -6.44 3.19 -5.74
CA THR A 164 -7.69 2.40 -5.92
C THR A 164 -8.80 3.14 -6.68
N PHE A 165 -8.89 4.47 -6.58
CA PHE A 165 -9.99 5.25 -7.17
C PHE A 165 -9.56 6.58 -7.78
N GLY A 166 -8.25 6.88 -7.75
CA GLY A 166 -7.64 8.00 -8.48
C GLY A 166 -7.58 7.72 -9.99
N SER A 167 -6.93 8.62 -10.74
CA SER A 167 -6.65 8.39 -12.17
C SER A 167 -5.95 7.03 -12.35
N PRO A 168 -6.36 6.20 -13.31
CA PRO A 168 -7.21 6.46 -14.48
C PRO A 168 -8.68 6.02 -14.32
N THR A 169 -9.19 5.93 -13.09
CA THR A 169 -10.59 5.61 -12.81
C THR A 169 -11.53 6.65 -13.41
N ALA A 170 -12.63 6.21 -14.04
CA ALA A 170 -13.65 7.10 -14.59
C ALA A 170 -14.31 7.93 -13.47
N TYR A 171 -14.65 9.19 -13.78
CA TYR A 171 -15.12 10.15 -12.77
C TYR A 171 -16.36 9.67 -12.02
N ASP A 172 -17.34 9.11 -12.72
CA ASP A 172 -18.57 8.57 -12.14
C ASP A 172 -18.30 7.41 -11.18
N ILE A 173 -17.40 6.49 -11.55
CA ILE A 173 -16.96 5.37 -10.70
C ILE A 173 -16.21 5.88 -9.47
N ARG A 174 -15.31 6.86 -9.64
CA ARG A 174 -14.61 7.52 -8.54
C ARG A 174 -15.60 8.15 -7.56
N ARG A 175 -16.56 8.93 -8.06
CA ARG A 175 -17.61 9.56 -7.23
C ARG A 175 -18.45 8.53 -6.48
N LYS A 176 -18.73 7.39 -7.11
CA LYS A 176 -19.44 6.27 -6.47
C LYS A 176 -18.63 5.71 -5.32
N PHE A 177 -17.33 5.44 -5.50
CA PHE A 177 -16.44 5.00 -4.43
C PHE A 177 -16.38 6.01 -3.28
N GLU A 178 -16.13 7.27 -3.61
CA GLU A 178 -16.04 8.38 -2.65
C GLU A 178 -17.30 8.50 -1.77
N HIS A 179 -18.48 8.42 -2.40
CA HIS A 179 -19.75 8.44 -1.69
C HIS A 179 -19.98 7.17 -0.85
N THR A 180 -19.72 5.98 -1.41
CA THR A 180 -19.94 4.70 -0.71
C THR A 180 -19.08 4.57 0.54
N PHE A 181 -17.85 5.08 0.52
CA PHE A 181 -16.88 4.90 1.62
C PHE A 181 -16.56 6.17 2.39
N GLY A 182 -17.14 7.33 2.05
CA GLY A 182 -16.95 8.58 2.78
C GLY A 182 -15.52 9.13 2.69
N LEU A 183 -14.91 9.01 1.51
CA LEU A 183 -13.58 9.49 1.18
C LEU A 183 -13.66 10.44 -0.01
N GLN A 184 -12.70 11.34 -0.16
CA GLN A 184 -12.61 12.21 -1.33
C GLN A 184 -11.14 12.40 -1.70
N TRP A 185 -10.77 12.10 -2.95
CA TRP A 185 -9.44 12.42 -3.46
C TRP A 185 -9.38 13.89 -3.86
N THR A 186 -8.31 14.57 -3.49
CA THR A 186 -8.13 15.99 -3.84
C THR A 186 -7.59 16.18 -5.26
N GLY A 187 -7.34 15.08 -5.99
CA GLY A 187 -6.65 15.08 -7.26
C GLY A 187 -5.12 15.14 -7.13
N TRP A 188 -4.59 15.28 -5.90
CA TRP A 188 -3.16 15.39 -5.65
C TRP A 188 -2.53 14.09 -5.14
N THR A 189 -1.38 13.78 -5.70
CA THR A 189 -0.48 12.70 -5.31
C THR A 189 0.89 13.30 -5.03
N GLY A 190 1.66 12.72 -4.10
CA GLY A 190 3.01 13.17 -3.79
C GLY A 190 4.01 12.03 -3.66
N ARG A 191 5.29 12.35 -3.87
CA ARG A 191 6.43 11.44 -3.64
C ARG A 191 7.68 12.24 -3.30
N TYR A 192 8.49 11.68 -2.41
CA TYR A 192 9.81 12.21 -2.08
C TYR A 192 10.86 11.73 -3.09
N PHE A 193 11.77 12.64 -3.44
CA PHE A 193 12.96 12.38 -4.22
C PHE A 193 14.18 12.81 -3.40
N ASP A 194 15.18 11.94 -3.34
CA ASP A 194 16.45 12.22 -2.65
C ASP A 194 17.32 13.24 -3.39
N ASN A 195 17.05 13.48 -4.66
CA ASN A 195 17.65 14.55 -5.43
C ASN A 195 16.72 15.03 -6.56
N LEU A 196 16.38 16.33 -6.57
CA LEU A 196 15.57 16.98 -7.60
C LEU A 196 16.41 17.58 -8.73
N ASP A 197 17.75 17.50 -8.71
CA ASP A 197 18.58 17.98 -9.82
C ASP A 197 18.47 17.04 -11.03
N THR A 198 17.92 17.55 -12.14
CA THR A 198 17.73 16.80 -13.40
C THR A 198 19.04 16.42 -14.09
N LEU A 199 20.16 17.06 -13.73
CA LEU A 199 21.47 16.72 -14.25
C LEU A 199 22.00 15.42 -13.64
N THR A 200 21.71 15.16 -12.35
CA THR A 200 22.21 14.01 -11.61
C THR A 200 21.17 12.90 -11.47
N ASN A 201 19.90 13.24 -11.20
CA ASN A 201 18.84 12.26 -11.02
C ASN A 201 18.12 11.96 -12.35
N LYS A 202 18.34 10.76 -12.88
CA LYS A 202 17.68 10.27 -14.10
C LYS A 202 16.36 9.53 -13.81
N GLU A 203 16.03 9.27 -12.56
CA GLU A 203 14.78 8.64 -12.14
C GLU A 203 13.61 9.62 -12.06
N LEU A 204 13.88 10.94 -12.12
CA LEU A 204 12.83 11.94 -12.22
C LEU A 204 12.02 11.71 -13.51
N PRO A 205 10.70 11.50 -13.42
CA PRO A 205 9.90 11.30 -14.61
C PRO A 205 9.97 12.51 -15.54
N ARG A 206 10.15 12.28 -16.85
CA ARG A 206 10.26 13.37 -17.84
C ARG A 206 8.98 14.21 -17.88
N TRP A 207 7.83 13.56 -17.71
CA TRP A 207 6.54 14.25 -17.64
C TRP A 207 6.45 15.21 -16.44
N LEU A 208 7.04 14.86 -15.29
CA LEU A 208 7.07 15.73 -14.10
C LEU A 208 7.85 17.00 -14.40
N ILE A 209 9.04 16.85 -14.99
CA ILE A 209 9.92 17.95 -15.37
C ILE A 209 9.23 18.85 -16.40
N LYS A 210 8.70 18.26 -17.47
CA LYS A 210 7.99 18.98 -18.54
C LYS A 210 6.81 19.79 -18.00
N ASN A 211 5.98 19.17 -17.18
CA ASN A 211 4.80 19.82 -16.62
C ASN A 211 5.19 21.00 -15.72
N TYR A 212 6.19 20.81 -14.85
CA TYR A 212 6.70 21.90 -14.00
C TYR A 212 7.25 23.06 -14.84
N LEU A 213 8.10 22.78 -15.85
CA LEU A 213 8.70 23.79 -16.72
C LEU A 213 7.63 24.63 -17.44
N ASN A 214 6.61 23.97 -18.00
CA ASN A 214 5.50 24.63 -18.68
C ASN A 214 4.75 25.61 -17.77
N GLN A 215 4.63 25.29 -16.47
CA GLN A 215 3.92 26.10 -15.47
C GLN A 215 4.77 27.22 -14.88
N HIS A 216 6.10 27.08 -14.89
CA HIS A 216 7.03 27.95 -14.15
C HIS A 216 8.01 28.70 -15.04
N GLY A 217 7.61 29.00 -16.29
CA GLY A 217 8.38 29.83 -17.22
C GLY A 217 9.68 29.18 -17.67
N ASN A 218 9.65 27.86 -17.91
CA ASN A 218 10.79 27.04 -18.34
C ASN A 218 12.00 27.08 -17.40
N LYS A 219 11.77 27.18 -16.10
CA LYS A 219 12.82 27.17 -15.08
C LYS A 219 12.69 25.97 -14.15
N TRP A 220 13.78 25.25 -13.94
CA TRP A 220 13.90 24.20 -12.93
C TRP A 220 14.95 24.62 -11.89
N PRO A 221 14.53 25.23 -10.77
CA PRO A 221 15.46 25.80 -9.80
C PRO A 221 15.99 24.78 -8.77
N PHE A 222 15.54 23.52 -8.82
CA PHE A 222 15.78 22.53 -7.76
C PHE A 222 17.10 21.78 -7.94
N LYS A 223 17.81 21.61 -6.83
CA LYS A 223 19.13 21.00 -6.69
C LYS A 223 19.27 20.05 -5.49
N LYS A 224 18.31 20.03 -4.57
CA LYS A 224 18.33 19.20 -3.35
C LYS A 224 17.24 18.13 -3.37
N SER A 225 17.16 17.35 -2.30
CA SER A 225 16.02 16.47 -2.03
C SER A 225 14.74 17.28 -1.85
N GLY A 226 13.59 16.62 -1.96
CA GLY A 226 12.31 17.27 -1.72
C GLY A 226 11.12 16.41 -2.11
N VAL A 227 9.93 17.00 -2.03
CA VAL A 227 8.67 16.33 -2.34
C VAL A 227 8.04 16.98 -3.55
N ALA A 228 7.76 16.19 -4.58
CA ALA A 228 6.98 16.63 -5.72
C ALA A 228 5.52 16.24 -5.53
N PHE A 229 4.62 17.17 -5.82
CA PHE A 229 3.18 16.99 -5.83
C PHE A 229 2.67 17.15 -7.25
N VAL A 230 1.81 16.23 -7.67
CA VAL A 230 1.25 16.18 -9.02
C VAL A 230 -0.26 16.09 -8.94
N ASN A 231 -0.95 16.84 -9.78
CA ASN A 231 -2.40 16.85 -9.85
C ASN A 231 -2.91 16.10 -11.08
N GLU A 232 -4.14 15.59 -11.01
CA GLU A 232 -4.83 14.99 -12.17
C GLU A 232 -4.95 15.94 -13.38
N ASN A 233 -4.92 17.27 -13.16
CA ASN A 233 -4.93 18.29 -14.22
C ASN A 233 -3.52 18.75 -14.64
N ASP A 234 -2.51 17.90 -14.46
CA ASP A 234 -1.11 18.13 -14.84
C ASP A 234 -0.40 19.26 -14.09
N GLN A 235 -1.02 19.81 -13.05
CA GLN A 235 -0.36 20.78 -12.18
C GLN A 235 0.75 20.10 -11.37
N VAL A 236 1.87 20.81 -11.20
CA VAL A 236 3.02 20.32 -10.43
C VAL A 236 3.49 21.41 -9.48
N THR A 237 3.63 21.07 -8.21
CA THR A 237 4.35 21.90 -7.23
C THR A 237 5.40 21.07 -6.51
N ILE A 238 6.53 21.67 -6.17
CA ILE A 238 7.68 20.97 -5.59
C ILE A 238 8.15 21.72 -4.36
N LEU A 239 8.30 20.99 -3.26
CA LEU A 239 8.89 21.48 -2.02
C LEU A 239 10.30 20.93 -1.87
N GLU A 240 11.29 21.79 -2.08
CA GLU A 240 12.71 21.48 -1.87
C GLU A 240 13.15 21.57 -0.41
N ASP A 241 14.01 20.64 0.02
CA ASP A 241 14.64 20.62 1.34
C ASP A 241 15.39 21.90 1.69
N SER A 242 15.36 22.27 2.97
CA SER A 242 15.95 23.49 3.54
C SER A 242 15.38 24.81 3.00
N ILE A 243 14.58 24.82 1.94
CA ILE A 243 13.89 26.01 1.41
C ILE A 243 12.41 25.99 1.81
N HIS A 244 11.73 24.91 1.46
CA HIS A 244 10.31 24.72 1.67
C HIS A 244 10.01 23.76 2.83
N LEU A 245 10.97 22.89 3.16
CA LEU A 245 10.82 21.84 4.18
C LEU A 245 11.80 22.06 5.33
N GLU A 246 11.30 21.86 6.55
CA GLU A 246 12.09 21.73 7.78
C GLU A 246 12.55 20.28 7.98
N ARG A 247 11.78 19.32 7.47
CA ARG A 247 12.18 17.90 7.33
C ARG A 247 11.85 17.46 5.92
N GLU A 248 12.87 17.00 5.18
CA GLU A 248 12.77 16.69 3.76
C GLU A 248 11.78 15.56 3.41
N ILE A 249 11.60 14.57 4.30
CA ILE A 249 10.75 13.40 4.04
C ILE A 249 9.41 13.56 4.75
N PRO A 250 8.27 13.32 4.08
CA PRO A 250 6.97 13.19 4.72
C PRO A 250 7.02 12.19 5.88
N GLN A 251 6.34 12.52 6.97
CA GLN A 251 6.22 11.65 8.13
C GLN A 251 4.77 11.19 8.28
N ILE A 252 4.57 9.94 8.70
CA ILE A 252 3.27 9.43 9.15
C ILE A 252 3.26 9.47 10.67
N ILE A 253 2.32 10.21 11.24
CA ILE A 253 2.13 10.39 12.68
C ILE A 253 0.94 9.54 13.13
N SER A 254 1.19 8.58 14.03
CA SER A 254 0.13 7.71 14.56
C SER A 254 -0.58 8.38 15.73
N ASN A 255 -1.91 8.36 15.73
CA ASN A 255 -2.68 8.84 16.87
C ASN A 255 -2.77 7.77 17.99
N ALA A 256 -3.41 8.12 19.10
CA ALA A 256 -3.56 7.21 20.24
C ALA A 256 -4.23 5.87 19.86
N TYR A 257 -5.21 5.90 18.96
CA TYR A 257 -5.87 4.70 18.46
C TYR A 257 -4.89 3.83 17.65
N GLY A 258 -4.19 4.39 16.66
CA GLY A 258 -3.23 3.65 15.85
C GLY A 258 -2.13 3.00 16.70
N LYS A 259 -1.58 3.73 17.67
CA LYS A 259 -0.57 3.21 18.59
C LYS A 259 -1.10 2.07 19.46
N LYS A 260 -2.26 2.26 20.10
CA LYS A 260 -2.81 1.27 21.03
C LYS A 260 -3.38 0.04 20.30
N ARG A 261 -4.11 0.25 19.21
CA ARG A 261 -4.80 -0.80 18.49
C ARG A 261 -3.84 -1.64 17.66
N PHE A 262 -3.01 -0.98 16.85
CA PHE A 262 -2.18 -1.61 15.82
C PHE A 262 -0.69 -1.67 16.19
N SER A 263 -0.31 -1.21 17.38
CA SER A 263 1.10 -1.13 17.81
C SER A 263 1.98 -0.31 16.85
N LEU A 264 1.40 0.73 16.26
CA LEU A 264 2.13 1.64 15.37
C LEU A 264 3.15 2.48 16.15
N PRO A 265 4.29 2.87 15.54
CA PRO A 265 5.20 3.85 16.13
C PRO A 265 4.55 5.24 16.21
N ASP A 266 5.05 6.11 17.08
CA ASP A 266 4.61 7.52 17.15
C ASP A 266 4.74 8.22 15.80
N GLU A 267 5.87 7.99 15.13
CA GLU A 267 6.20 8.58 13.84
C GLU A 267 7.01 7.58 13.01
N ILE A 268 6.83 7.62 11.68
CA ILE A 268 7.70 6.94 10.71
C ILE A 268 7.83 7.78 9.43
N LYS A 269 9.02 7.79 8.82
CA LYS A 269 9.23 8.41 7.50
C LYS A 269 8.49 7.61 6.43
N TYR A 270 7.98 8.29 5.41
CA TYR A 270 7.36 7.65 4.26
C TYR A 270 7.79 8.37 2.97
N PRO A 271 8.83 7.86 2.27
CA PRO A 271 9.39 8.53 1.09
C PRO A 271 8.64 8.19 -0.22
N PHE A 272 7.68 7.28 -0.19
CA PHE A 272 7.07 6.73 -1.41
C PHE A 272 5.77 7.43 -1.81
N TRP A 273 5.09 6.90 -2.82
CA TRP A 273 3.87 7.49 -3.37
C TRP A 273 2.72 7.51 -2.35
N PHE A 274 2.08 8.67 -2.22
CA PHE A 274 0.91 8.87 -1.37
C PHE A 274 -0.13 9.77 -2.04
N ASP A 275 -1.40 9.53 -1.72
CA ASP A 275 -2.52 10.35 -2.17
C ASP A 275 -2.95 11.31 -1.07
N ILE A 276 -3.39 12.49 -1.48
CA ILE A 276 -3.98 13.47 -0.58
C ILE A 276 -5.49 13.30 -0.63
N VAL A 277 -6.03 12.68 0.41
CA VAL A 277 -7.46 12.44 0.57
C VAL A 277 -8.04 13.25 1.72
N GLN A 278 -9.35 13.50 1.65
CA GLN A 278 -10.15 14.02 2.75
C GLN A 278 -11.10 12.92 3.19
N ASN A 279 -11.27 12.75 4.50
CA ASN A 279 -12.22 11.78 5.05
C ASN A 279 -13.45 12.51 5.59
N ASN A 280 -14.64 11.93 5.38
CA ASN A 280 -15.85 12.35 6.06
C ASN A 280 -15.79 11.89 7.53
N SER A 281 -15.57 12.81 8.46
CA SER A 281 -15.40 12.52 9.89
C SER A 281 -16.66 12.00 10.59
N ALA A 282 -17.83 12.14 9.97
CA ALA A 282 -19.08 11.54 10.47
C ALA A 282 -19.15 10.03 10.18
N ILE A 283 -18.42 9.55 9.18
CA ILE A 283 -18.40 8.14 8.75
C ILE A 283 -17.11 7.48 9.22
N ASN A 284 -15.98 8.15 9.03
CA ASN A 284 -14.65 7.59 9.12
C ASN A 284 -13.82 8.24 10.23
N LYS A 285 -12.94 7.44 10.83
CA LYS A 285 -11.89 7.89 11.75
C LYS A 285 -10.52 7.64 11.12
N THR A 286 -9.48 8.29 11.66
CA THR A 286 -8.09 8.05 11.23
C THR A 286 -7.32 7.32 12.31
N ALA A 287 -6.33 6.51 11.93
CA ALA A 287 -5.36 5.89 12.83
C ALA A 287 -3.98 6.58 12.76
N ALA A 288 -3.67 7.17 11.61
CA ALA A 288 -2.46 7.93 11.38
C ALA A 288 -2.68 9.00 10.29
N ASN A 289 -1.89 10.06 10.33
CA ASN A 289 -1.94 11.16 9.37
C ASN A 289 -0.54 11.44 8.83
N TYR A 290 -0.43 11.78 7.54
CA TYR A 290 0.76 12.42 7.02
C TYR A 290 0.96 13.78 7.68
N LYS A 291 2.24 14.15 7.83
CA LYS A 291 2.69 15.45 8.28
C LYS A 291 3.86 15.90 7.40
N LEU A 292 3.64 17.01 6.73
CA LEU A 292 4.67 17.77 6.03
C LEU A 292 5.20 18.85 6.98
N TYR A 293 6.46 18.75 7.36
CA TYR A 293 7.13 19.77 8.17
C TYR A 293 7.67 20.83 7.23
N THR A 294 6.86 21.84 6.96
CA THR A 294 7.16 22.91 6.00
C THR A 294 7.67 24.16 6.69
N THR A 295 8.59 24.88 6.06
CA THR A 295 8.85 26.29 6.39
C THR A 295 7.63 27.13 6.03
N GLU A 296 7.61 28.42 6.41
CA GLU A 296 6.56 29.33 5.95
C GLU A 296 6.46 29.43 4.42
N LYS A 297 7.60 29.34 3.72
CA LYS A 297 7.63 29.35 2.25
C LYS A 297 6.92 28.12 1.70
N GLY A 298 7.21 26.93 2.24
CA GLY A 298 6.54 25.70 1.84
C GLY A 298 5.05 25.70 2.16
N SER A 299 4.66 26.17 3.34
CA SER A 299 3.25 26.35 3.70
C SER A 299 2.51 27.30 2.76
N ARG A 300 3.13 28.42 2.37
CA ARG A 300 2.55 29.35 1.39
C ARG A 300 2.44 28.72 0.00
N GLU A 301 3.43 27.93 -0.41
CA GLU A 301 3.42 27.24 -1.70
C GLU A 301 2.27 26.22 -1.77
N LEU A 302 2.14 25.34 -0.77
CA LEU A 302 1.06 24.35 -0.71
C LEU A 302 -0.33 25.01 -0.67
N LYS A 303 -0.46 26.14 0.05
CA LYS A 303 -1.73 26.87 0.18
C LYS A 303 -2.25 27.37 -1.17
N LYS A 304 -1.39 27.71 -2.13
CA LYS A 304 -1.81 28.10 -3.50
C LYS A 304 -2.63 27.02 -4.19
N TYR A 305 -2.37 25.76 -3.86
CA TYR A 305 -2.98 24.58 -4.47
C TYR A 305 -4.01 23.89 -3.57
N GLY A 306 -4.30 24.47 -2.40
CA GLY A 306 -5.20 23.86 -1.41
C GLY A 306 -4.67 22.57 -0.78
N ILE A 307 -3.36 22.31 -0.86
CA ILE A 307 -2.74 21.12 -0.28
C ILE A 307 -2.54 21.33 1.23
N PRO A 308 -3.16 20.52 2.11
CA PRO A 308 -2.94 20.63 3.55
C PRO A 308 -1.56 20.09 3.95
N THR A 309 -0.99 20.62 5.03
CA THR A 309 0.27 20.10 5.60
C THR A 309 0.08 18.87 6.48
N SER A 310 -1.17 18.49 6.75
CA SER A 310 -1.52 17.23 7.41
C SER A 310 -2.84 16.70 6.87
N PHE A 311 -2.85 15.41 6.56
CA PHE A 311 -3.97 14.71 5.93
C PHE A 311 -3.92 13.21 6.29
N PRO A 312 -5.02 12.46 6.18
CA PRO A 312 -5.07 11.05 6.55
C PRO A 312 -4.03 10.19 5.83
N ALA A 313 -3.40 9.27 6.57
CA ALA A 313 -2.55 8.20 6.02
C ALA A 313 -3.22 6.83 6.17
N VAL A 314 -3.96 6.63 7.26
CA VAL A 314 -4.77 5.43 7.51
C VAL A 314 -6.15 5.88 7.96
N THR A 315 -7.14 5.63 7.13
CA THR A 315 -8.56 5.89 7.42
C THR A 315 -9.27 4.57 7.66
N TYR A 316 -10.22 4.54 8.60
CA TYR A 316 -11.00 3.35 8.89
C TYR A 316 -12.45 3.68 9.25
N HIS A 317 -13.31 2.71 9.00
CA HIS A 317 -14.67 2.62 9.50
C HIS A 317 -14.84 1.25 10.17
N LEU A 318 -15.25 1.28 11.44
CA LEU A 318 -15.47 0.08 12.25
C LEU A 318 -16.75 0.30 13.06
N ASP A 319 -17.86 -0.15 12.50
CA ASP A 319 -19.17 -0.10 13.14
C ASP A 319 -19.95 -1.39 12.82
N SER A 320 -21.21 -1.44 13.25
CA SER A 320 -22.10 -2.59 13.13
C SER A 320 -22.50 -2.93 11.70
N ASP A 321 -22.47 -1.95 10.79
CA ASP A 321 -22.84 -2.09 9.38
C ASP A 321 -21.71 -2.67 8.53
N TYR A 322 -20.48 -2.16 8.61
CA TYR A 322 -19.32 -2.73 7.88
C TYR A 322 -17.95 -2.44 8.50
N GLU A 323 -16.92 -3.12 7.98
CA GLU A 323 -15.52 -2.88 8.31
C GLU A 323 -14.73 -2.47 7.08
N PHE A 324 -14.14 -1.29 7.12
CA PHE A 324 -13.42 -0.71 5.99
C PHE A 324 -12.13 -0.02 6.43
N TYR A 325 -11.08 -0.19 5.62
CA TYR A 325 -9.81 0.49 5.77
C TYR A 325 -9.35 1.06 4.42
N TYR A 326 -8.84 2.29 4.47
CA TYR A 326 -8.16 2.93 3.36
C TYR A 326 -6.76 3.38 3.75
N PHE A 327 -5.76 2.92 3.02
CA PHE A 327 -4.36 3.32 3.19
C PHE A 327 -3.99 4.33 2.11
N SER A 328 -3.66 5.57 2.49
CA SER A 328 -3.45 6.68 1.55
C SER A 328 -2.02 6.74 1.01
N GLY A 329 -1.34 5.60 0.96
CA GLY A 329 -0.04 5.42 0.33
C GLY A 329 0.10 4.02 -0.22
N ASP A 330 1.04 3.84 -1.12
CA ASP A 330 1.42 2.56 -1.67
C ASP A 330 2.14 1.74 -0.59
N PHE A 331 1.33 1.12 0.26
CA PHE A 331 1.76 0.48 1.50
C PHE A 331 2.14 -0.98 1.29
N CYS A 332 1.63 -1.62 0.23
CA CYS A 332 1.96 -3.00 -0.12
C CYS A 332 3.26 -3.13 -0.91
N ASP A 333 3.65 -2.15 -1.71
CA ASP A 333 4.94 -2.15 -2.36
C ASP A 333 6.04 -1.88 -1.32
N ASN A 334 6.75 -2.92 -0.90
CA ASN A 334 7.95 -2.79 -0.08
C ASN A 334 9.06 -3.69 -0.61
N PRO A 335 10.33 -3.26 -0.56
CA PRO A 335 11.48 -4.04 -1.01
C PRO A 335 11.83 -5.13 0.01
N ILE A 336 10.98 -6.14 0.11
CA ILE A 336 11.11 -7.27 1.04
C ILE A 336 11.13 -8.60 0.27
N THR A 337 11.42 -9.70 0.97
CA THR A 337 11.40 -11.04 0.37
C THR A 337 10.48 -11.97 1.16
N MET A 338 9.94 -12.99 0.50
CA MET A 338 9.08 -13.99 1.16
C MET A 338 9.81 -14.88 2.14
N GLY A 339 11.14 -15.04 2.01
CA GLY A 339 11.89 -16.01 2.82
C GLY A 339 11.66 -15.84 4.33
N THR A 340 11.55 -14.60 4.80
CA THR A 340 11.33 -14.30 6.22
C THR A 340 9.91 -14.63 6.71
N SER A 341 8.92 -14.75 5.81
CA SER A 341 7.53 -15.09 6.19
C SER A 341 7.39 -16.51 6.75
N TYR A 342 8.38 -17.38 6.55
CA TYR A 342 8.39 -18.77 7.05
C TYR A 342 8.93 -18.90 8.48
N PHE A 343 9.27 -17.81 9.16
CA PHE A 343 9.94 -17.84 10.47
C PHE A 343 9.09 -17.17 11.55
N LYS A 344 8.39 -17.96 12.38
CA LYS A 344 7.54 -17.42 13.45
C LYS A 344 8.38 -16.60 14.44
N GLY A 345 7.93 -15.38 14.75
CA GLY A 345 8.65 -14.47 15.66
C GLY A 345 9.74 -13.62 15.01
N ILE A 346 9.92 -13.70 13.68
CA ILE A 346 10.97 -12.96 12.94
C ILE A 346 10.92 -11.44 13.14
N GLY A 347 9.76 -10.89 13.49
CA GLY A 347 9.59 -9.47 13.82
C GLY A 347 10.46 -8.97 15.00
N ILE A 348 10.95 -9.87 15.88
CA ILE A 348 11.90 -9.52 16.96
C ILE A 348 13.25 -9.07 16.35
N PHE A 349 13.63 -9.65 15.23
CA PHE A 349 14.90 -9.40 14.52
C PHE A 349 14.78 -8.32 13.45
N LYS A 350 13.68 -7.56 13.45
CA LYS A 350 13.37 -6.61 12.36
C LYS A 350 14.50 -5.63 12.02
N ARG A 351 15.28 -5.20 13.02
CA ARG A 351 16.41 -4.25 12.87
C ARG A 351 17.52 -4.75 11.94
N PHE A 352 17.58 -6.05 11.62
CA PHE A 352 18.54 -6.63 10.68
C PHE A 352 18.08 -6.57 9.22
N PHE A 353 16.82 -6.20 8.95
CA PHE A 353 16.25 -6.22 7.59
C PHE A 353 16.12 -4.84 6.95
N TYR A 354 16.61 -3.79 7.60
CA TYR A 354 16.56 -2.43 7.05
C TYR A 354 17.70 -1.57 7.61
N ASN A 355 18.04 -0.51 6.88
CA ASN A 355 19.02 0.47 7.28
C ASN A 355 18.33 1.81 7.58
N ASP A 356 18.01 2.08 8.85
CA ASP A 356 17.31 3.31 9.25
C ASP A 356 18.03 4.61 8.82
N ARG A 357 19.32 4.56 8.47
CA ARG A 357 20.11 5.70 7.99
C ARG A 357 19.85 6.07 6.54
N ASP A 358 19.42 5.11 5.72
CA ASP A 358 19.03 5.37 4.34
C ASP A 358 17.70 6.11 4.35
N LYS A 359 17.59 7.22 3.62
CA LYS A 359 16.39 8.07 3.60
C LYS A 359 15.29 7.47 2.73
N THR A 360 15.64 6.78 1.65
CA THR A 360 14.69 6.25 0.66
C THR A 360 14.25 4.82 0.95
N GLU A 361 14.91 4.14 1.90
CA GLU A 361 14.51 2.76 2.24
C GLU A 361 13.09 2.68 2.81
N ARG A 362 12.37 1.65 2.37
CA ARG A 362 10.98 1.38 2.75
C ARG A 362 10.82 0.11 3.56
N ALA A 363 11.85 -0.73 3.68
CA ALA A 363 11.75 -1.97 4.44
C ALA A 363 11.40 -1.71 5.92
N SER A 364 11.91 -0.64 6.52
CA SER A 364 11.53 -0.26 7.89
C SER A 364 10.03 0.06 8.01
N PHE A 365 9.41 0.64 6.98
CA PHE A 365 7.96 0.90 6.93
C PHE A 365 7.17 -0.39 6.98
N PHE A 366 7.53 -1.38 6.15
CA PHE A 366 6.96 -2.73 6.24
C PHE A 366 7.05 -3.29 7.67
N TRP A 367 8.26 -3.28 8.24
CA TRP A 367 8.51 -3.98 9.50
C TRP A 367 7.92 -3.30 10.74
N LYS A 368 7.82 -1.97 10.74
CA LYS A 368 7.40 -1.16 11.89
C LYS A 368 5.96 -0.69 11.81
N PHE A 369 5.41 -0.49 10.61
CA PHE A 369 4.10 0.12 10.41
C PHE A 369 3.11 -0.82 9.72
N TYR A 370 3.37 -1.21 8.47
CA TYR A 370 2.41 -2.00 7.67
C TYR A 370 2.14 -3.39 8.26
N ARG A 371 3.19 -4.21 8.50
CA ARG A 371 3.02 -5.58 9.00
C ARG A 371 2.22 -5.65 10.30
N PRO A 372 2.56 -4.92 11.39
CA PRO A 372 1.79 -5.02 12.64
C PRO A 372 0.34 -4.54 12.48
N MET A 373 0.09 -3.53 11.65
CA MET A 373 -1.25 -3.03 11.35
C MET A 373 -2.09 -4.07 10.62
N LEU A 374 -1.63 -4.53 9.46
CA LEU A 374 -2.38 -5.50 8.66
C LEU A 374 -2.58 -6.82 9.42
N GLN A 375 -1.54 -7.31 10.09
CA GLN A 375 -1.64 -8.51 10.91
C GLN A 375 -2.77 -8.37 11.95
N LYS A 376 -2.84 -7.21 12.61
CA LYS A 376 -3.86 -6.98 13.63
C LYS A 376 -5.26 -6.89 13.05
N ILE A 377 -5.44 -6.19 11.91
CA ILE A 377 -6.71 -6.10 11.18
C ILE A 377 -7.22 -7.51 10.85
N LEU A 378 -6.36 -8.36 10.26
CA LEU A 378 -6.70 -9.72 9.88
C LEU A 378 -7.01 -10.62 11.09
N GLU A 379 -6.22 -10.53 12.17
CA GLU A 379 -6.46 -11.29 13.40
C GLU A 379 -7.77 -10.92 14.10
N ASP A 380 -8.15 -9.64 14.07
CA ASP A 380 -9.42 -9.21 14.65
C ASP A 380 -10.60 -9.71 13.81
N TYR A 381 -10.46 -9.68 12.48
CA TYR A 381 -11.47 -10.21 11.57
C TYR A 381 -11.61 -11.75 11.66
N GLU A 382 -10.49 -12.47 11.73
CA GLU A 382 -10.45 -13.93 11.97
C GLU A 382 -11.24 -14.32 13.22
N LYS A 383 -11.10 -13.55 14.31
CA LYS A 383 -11.86 -13.78 15.55
C LYS A 383 -13.35 -13.55 15.33
N LYS A 384 -13.74 -12.46 14.65
CA LYS A 384 -15.14 -12.15 14.35
C LYS A 384 -15.82 -13.27 13.56
N ILE A 385 -15.19 -13.76 12.49
CA ILE A 385 -15.76 -14.84 11.67
C ILE A 385 -15.79 -16.18 12.41
N SER A 386 -14.79 -16.45 13.26
CA SER A 386 -14.76 -17.66 14.09
C SER A 386 -15.90 -17.70 15.12
N THR A 387 -16.22 -16.56 15.75
CA THR A 387 -17.34 -16.46 16.69
C THR A 387 -18.67 -16.70 15.98
N LYS A 388 -18.90 -16.07 14.82
CA LYS A 388 -20.13 -16.27 14.04
C LYS A 388 -20.36 -17.75 13.67
N ASN A 389 -19.32 -18.46 13.24
CA ASN A 389 -19.42 -19.87 12.85
C ASN A 389 -19.68 -20.82 14.04
N ASN A 390 -19.41 -20.41 15.27
CA ASN A 390 -19.71 -21.20 16.46
C ASN A 390 -21.14 -20.95 17.00
N GLU A 391 -21.78 -19.86 16.57
CA GLU A 391 -23.15 -19.48 16.97
C GLU A 391 -24.22 -19.92 15.95
N SER A 392 -23.82 -20.20 14.71
CA SER A 392 -24.63 -20.79 13.63
C SER A 392 -24.58 -22.30 13.64
#